data_AF-A0A1F8XGQ8-F1
#
_entry.id   AF-A0A1F8XGQ8-F1
#
_cell.length_a   1.000
_cell.length_b   1.000
_cell.length_c   1.000
_cell.angle_alpha   90.00
_cell.angle_beta   90.00
_cell.angle_gamma   90.00
#
_symmetry.space_group_name_H-M   'P 1'
#
loop_
_entity.id
_entity.type
_entity.pdbx_description
1 polymer ?
#
loop_
_entity_poly.entity_id
_entity_poly.type
_entity_poly.pdbx_seq_one_letter_code
_entity_poly.pdbx_strand_id
1 'polypeptide(L)'
;MTKGGPQMRMLSGFNHNIRFRGKVYHVQTEDGGKDNPQIITHAFQGGAILDSVRTSYTDLLDRPNWQADLKDRMKAQHLEEIRRLMSGDIVPPEGDPGER
;
A
#
# COMPACT_ATOMS: atom_id res chain seq x y z
N MET A 1 -34.76 -8.60 -15.57
CA MET A 1 -33.36 -8.92 -15.20
C MET A 1 -32.49 -7.69 -15.44
N THR A 2 -32.26 -6.86 -14.42
CA THR A 2 -31.32 -5.74 -14.53
C THR A 2 -29.90 -6.29 -14.53
N LYS A 3 -29.22 -6.20 -15.68
CA LYS A 3 -27.79 -6.50 -15.78
C LYS A 3 -27.07 -5.55 -14.81
N GLY A 4 -26.38 -6.09 -13.81
CA GLY A 4 -25.47 -5.32 -12.98
C GLY A 4 -24.49 -4.59 -13.89
N GLY A 5 -24.39 -3.27 -13.73
CA GLY A 5 -23.38 -2.46 -14.43
C GLY A 5 -21.98 -3.02 -14.17
N PRO A 6 -20.98 -2.66 -14.99
CA PRO A 6 -19.63 -3.16 -14.81
C PRO A 6 -19.20 -2.89 -13.37
N GLN A 7 -19.01 -3.96 -12.61
CA GLN A 7 -18.43 -3.90 -11.27
C GLN A 7 -17.08 -3.22 -11.46
N MET A 8 -16.98 -1.96 -11.05
CA MET A 8 -15.76 -1.17 -11.24
C MET A 8 -14.66 -1.89 -10.47
N ARG A 9 -13.78 -2.54 -11.24
CA ARG A 9 -12.68 -3.32 -10.69
C ARG A 9 -11.74 -2.38 -9.95
N MET A 10 -11.34 -2.82 -8.75
CA MET A 10 -10.21 -2.24 -8.01
C MET A 10 -9.01 -2.07 -8.94
N LEU A 11 -8.27 -0.99 -8.75
CA LEU A 11 -7.05 -0.75 -9.50
C LEU A 11 -5.95 -1.74 -9.07
N SER A 12 -5.11 -2.14 -10.02
CA SER A 12 -3.92 -2.92 -9.71
C SER A 12 -3.02 -2.16 -8.74
N GLY A 13 -2.63 -2.85 -7.67
CA GLY A 13 -1.75 -2.32 -6.64
C GLY A 13 -0.28 -2.20 -7.05
N PHE A 14 0.56 -1.83 -6.06
CA PHE A 14 2.02 -1.78 -6.19
C PHE A 14 2.65 -2.77 -5.23
N ASN A 15 3.69 -3.48 -5.66
CA ASN A 15 4.40 -4.45 -4.84
C ASN A 15 5.91 -4.37 -5.13
N HIS A 16 6.72 -4.18 -4.09
CA HIS A 16 8.17 -4.13 -4.19
C HIS A 16 8.86 -4.88 -3.06
N ASN A 17 9.93 -5.60 -3.41
CA ASN A 17 10.87 -6.15 -2.45
C ASN A 17 12.03 -5.17 -2.27
N ILE A 18 12.26 -4.71 -1.05
CA ILE A 18 13.27 -3.71 -0.71
C ILE A 18 14.37 -4.37 0.13
N ARG A 19 15.62 -4.27 -0.33
CA ARG A 19 16.79 -4.69 0.45
C ARG A 19 17.31 -3.51 1.26
N PHE A 20 17.34 -3.64 2.58
CA PHE A 20 17.82 -2.59 3.46
C PHE A 20 18.48 -3.22 4.69
N ARG A 21 19.69 -2.76 5.05
CA ARG A 21 20.47 -3.26 6.21
C ARG A 21 20.55 -4.80 6.30
N GLY A 22 20.87 -5.45 5.19
CA GLY A 22 21.01 -6.92 5.13
C GLY A 22 19.70 -7.70 5.15
N LYS A 23 18.54 -7.04 5.31
CA LYS A 23 17.22 -7.66 5.37
C LYS A 23 16.41 -7.37 4.11
N VAL A 24 15.42 -8.22 3.84
CA VAL A 24 14.45 -8.05 2.75
C VAL A 24 13.09 -7.70 3.34
N TYR A 25 12.54 -6.59 2.90
CA TYR A 25 11.21 -6.12 3.26
C TYR A 25 10.31 -6.17 2.03
N HIS A 26 9.01 -6.27 2.27
CA HIS A 26 7.98 -6.19 1.26
C HIS A 26 7.12 -4.97 1.53
N VAL A 27 6.93 -4.14 0.50
CA VAL A 27 5.96 -3.04 0.53
C VAL A 27 4.88 -3.35 -0.48
N GLN A 28 3.63 -3.36 -0.05
CA GLN A 28 2.45 -3.65 -0.87
C GLN A 28 1.41 -2.57 -0.69
N THR A 29 0.82 -2.09 -1.78
CA THR A 29 -0.26 -1.10 -1.77
C THR A 29 -1.46 -1.60 -2.55
N GLU A 30 -2.65 -1.48 -1.97
CA GLU A 30 -3.91 -1.98 -2.50
C GLU A 30 -4.97 -0.88 -2.54
N ASP A 31 -5.87 -0.98 -3.52
CA ASP A 31 -7.10 -0.18 -3.64
C ASP A 31 -8.26 -0.97 -3.02
N GLY A 32 -8.93 -0.44 -1.99
CA GLY A 32 -10.10 -1.08 -1.35
C GLY A 32 -11.40 -1.08 -2.18
N GLY A 33 -11.40 -0.42 -3.34
CA GLY A 33 -12.56 -0.29 -4.23
C GLY A 33 -13.59 0.74 -3.75
N LYS A 34 -14.59 1.04 -4.59
CA LYS A 34 -15.58 2.09 -4.29
C LYS A 34 -16.42 1.83 -3.03
N ASP A 35 -16.66 0.56 -2.70
CA ASP A 35 -17.43 0.18 -1.52
C ASP A 35 -16.61 0.38 -0.23
N ASN A 36 -15.27 0.45 -0.34
CA ASN A 36 -14.37 0.77 0.75
C ASN A 36 -13.21 1.65 0.23
N PRO A 37 -13.44 2.97 0.02
CA PRO A 37 -12.55 3.84 -0.75
C PRO A 37 -11.29 4.23 0.06
N GLN A 38 -10.41 3.25 0.26
CA GLN A 38 -9.19 3.30 1.04
C GLN A 38 -8.01 2.80 0.21
N ILE A 39 -6.92 3.54 0.22
CA ILE A 39 -5.59 3.06 -0.18
C ILE A 39 -4.95 2.46 1.06
N ILE A 40 -4.60 1.18 1.01
CA ILE A 40 -3.93 0.49 2.12
C ILE A 40 -2.52 0.15 1.66
N THR A 41 -1.50 0.62 2.40
CA THR A 41 -0.10 0.21 2.19
C THR A 41 0.38 -0.54 3.42
N HIS A 42 1.03 -1.68 3.21
CA HIS A 42 1.69 -2.47 4.23
C HIS A 42 3.18 -2.56 3.95
N ALA A 43 3.99 -2.33 4.98
CA ALA A 43 5.39 -2.77 5.03
C ALA A 43 5.47 -4.01 5.92
N PHE A 44 6.05 -5.11 5.43
CA PHE A 44 6.17 -6.36 6.19
C PHE A 44 7.49 -7.09 5.92
N GLN A 45 7.90 -7.91 6.88
CA GLN A 45 9.08 -8.76 6.80
C GLN A 45 8.74 -10.15 7.32
N GLY A 46 9.09 -11.21 6.59
CA GLY A 46 8.91 -12.59 7.07
C GLY A 46 7.46 -12.96 7.43
N GLY A 47 6.48 -12.27 6.85
CA GLY A 47 5.05 -12.43 7.17
C GLY A 47 4.53 -11.57 8.32
N ALA A 48 5.40 -10.85 9.04
CA ALA A 48 5.00 -9.90 10.07
C ALA A 48 4.81 -8.50 9.48
N ILE A 49 3.63 -7.90 9.69
CA ILE A 49 3.38 -6.49 9.34
C ILE A 49 4.15 -5.61 10.31
N LEU A 50 4.98 -4.74 9.75
CA LEU A 50 5.79 -3.77 10.50
C LEU A 50 5.10 -2.41 10.56
N ASP A 51 4.44 -2.02 9.48
CA ASP A 51 3.66 -0.79 9.43
C ASP A 51 2.49 -0.88 8.45
N SER A 52 1.48 -0.02 8.66
CA SER A 52 0.28 0.07 7.84
C SER A 52 -0.20 1.51 7.72
N VAL A 53 -0.26 2.01 6.49
CA VAL A 53 -0.81 3.33 6.18
C VAL A 53 -2.14 3.17 5.47
N ARG A 54 -3.16 3.92 5.90
CA ARG A 54 -4.48 3.96 5.28
C ARG A 54 -4.86 5.40 4.92
N THR A 55 -5.22 5.63 3.67
CA THR A 55 -5.66 6.95 3.21
C THR A 55 -6.97 6.82 2.44
N SER A 56 -7.97 7.60 2.85
CA SER A 56 -9.23 7.68 2.10
C SER A 56 -9.01 8.35 0.73
N TYR A 57 -9.76 7.89 -0.27
CA TYR A 57 -9.88 8.59 -1.55
C TYR A 57 -11.33 8.95 -1.89
N THR A 58 -12.21 9.04 -0.88
CA THR A 58 -13.62 9.41 -1.09
C THR A 58 -13.75 10.75 -1.84
N ASP A 59 -12.81 11.68 -1.62
CA ASP A 59 -12.71 12.99 -2.29
C ASP A 59 -12.44 12.91 -3.81
N LEU A 60 -11.98 11.75 -4.31
CA LEU A 60 -11.74 11.54 -5.72
C LEU A 60 -13.00 11.04 -6.44
N LEU A 61 -13.93 10.34 -5.77
CA LEU A 61 -14.98 9.56 -6.42
C LEU A 61 -15.92 10.37 -7.33
N ASP A 62 -16.08 11.67 -7.05
CA ASP A 62 -16.93 12.58 -7.82
C ASP A 62 -16.22 13.17 -9.05
N ARG A 63 -14.92 12.88 -9.23
CA ARG A 63 -14.13 13.44 -10.33
C ARG A 63 -14.27 12.58 -11.60
N PRO A 64 -14.32 13.19 -12.80
CA PRO A 64 -14.42 12.44 -14.06
C PRO A 64 -13.28 11.45 -14.31
N ASN A 65 -12.06 11.74 -13.82
CA ASN A 65 -10.86 10.93 -14.03
C ASN A 65 -10.28 10.38 -12.71
N TRP A 66 -11.15 10.10 -11.74
CA TRP A 66 -10.76 9.71 -10.38
C TRP A 66 -9.81 8.51 -10.31
N GLN A 67 -9.86 7.59 -11.28
CA GLN A 67 -8.99 6.40 -11.32
C GLN A 67 -7.52 6.75 -11.59
N ALA A 68 -7.25 7.74 -12.45
CA ALA A 68 -5.88 8.18 -12.69
C ALA A 68 -5.32 8.87 -11.45
N ASP A 69 -6.10 9.80 -10.86
CA ASP A 69 -5.78 10.48 -9.61
C ASP A 69 -5.54 9.47 -8.46
N LEU A 70 -6.36 8.41 -8.39
CA LEU A 70 -6.21 7.34 -7.41
C LEU A 70 -4.91 6.58 -7.64
N LYS A 71 -4.60 6.18 -8.87
CA LYS A 71 -3.36 5.45 -9.18
C LYS A 71 -2.11 6.26 -8.81
N ASP A 72 -2.12 7.57 -9.07
CA ASP A 72 -1.04 8.47 -8.69
C ASP A 72 -0.93 8.62 -7.17
N ARG A 73 -2.05 8.73 -6.47
CA ARG A 73 -2.08 8.77 -4.99
C ARG A 73 -1.58 7.45 -4.37
N MET A 74 -1.98 6.31 -4.94
CA MET A 74 -1.49 4.99 -4.53
C MET A 74 0.03 4.89 -4.71
N LYS A 75 0.55 5.34 -5.86
CA LYS A 75 1.99 5.36 -6.13
C LYS A 75 2.74 6.27 -5.15
N ALA A 76 2.19 7.45 -4.85
CA ALA A 76 2.79 8.38 -3.90
C ALA A 76 2.87 7.77 -2.49
N GLN A 77 1.77 7.21 -1.98
CA GLN A 77 1.74 6.54 -0.67
C GLN A 77 2.72 5.35 -0.62
N HIS A 78 2.81 4.58 -1.71
CA HIS A 78 3.74 3.46 -1.81
C HIS A 78 5.21 3.90 -1.72
N LEU A 79 5.58 4.95 -2.46
CA LEU A 79 6.95 5.48 -2.46
C LEU A 79 7.30 6.13 -1.11
N GLU A 80 6.36 6.80 -0.46
CA GLU A 80 6.59 7.35 0.88
C GLU A 80 6.84 6.23 1.90
N GLU A 81 6.09 5.12 1.83
CA GLU A 81 6.34 4.00 2.74
C GLU A 81 7.71 3.36 2.52
N ILE A 82 8.15 3.23 1.26
CA ILE A 82 9.52 2.82 0.94
C ILE A 82 10.54 3.81 1.53
N ARG A 83 10.27 5.12 1.42
CA ARG A 83 11.15 6.17 1.97
C ARG A 83 11.28 6.05 3.49
N ARG A 84 10.16 5.87 4.19
CA ARG A 84 10.12 5.65 5.64
C ARG A 84 10.89 4.40 6.05
N LEU A 85 10.67 3.29 5.34
CA LEU A 85 11.46 2.07 5.53
C LEU A 85 12.97 2.32 5.38
N MET A 86 13.38 2.98 4.28
CA MET A 86 14.80 3.25 4.00
C MET A 86 15.43 4.28 4.95
N SER A 87 14.62 5.12 5.60
CA SER A 87 15.10 6.03 6.64
C SER A 87 15.34 5.34 7.98
N GLY A 88 14.82 4.12 8.15
CA GLY A 88 14.90 3.37 9.39
C GLY A 88 13.75 3.64 10.37
N ASP A 89 12.71 4.35 9.95
CA ASP A 89 11.50 4.61 10.76
C ASP A 89 10.64 3.36 10.93
N ILE A 90 10.74 2.41 9.99
CA ILE A 90 10.04 1.12 10.04
C ILE A 90 11.07 0.05 10.40
N VAL A 91 10.97 -0.46 11.63
CA VAL A 91 11.83 -1.52 12.15
C VAL A 91 10.99 -2.70 12.62
N PRO A 92 11.52 -3.93 12.54
CA PRO A 92 10.94 -5.07 13.23
C PRO A 92 10.87 -4.80 14.73
N PRO A 93 9.84 -5.28 15.44
CA PRO A 93 9.87 -5.30 16.90
C PRO A 93 11.15 -6.02 17.36
N GLU A 94 11.87 -5.43 18.32
CA GLU A 94 13.17 -5.92 18.78
C GLU A 94 13.13 -7.42 19.08
N GLY A 95 14.12 -8.17 18.56
CA GLY A 95 14.28 -9.59 18.86
C GLY A 95 14.41 -10.52 17.66
N ASP A 96 15.00 -10.10 16.54
CA ASP A 96 15.52 -11.05 15.54
C ASP A 96 16.84 -11.64 16.08
N PRO A 97 16.90 -12.90 16.56
CA PRO A 97 18.08 -13.47 17.19
C PRO A 97 19.20 -13.81 16.20
N GLY A 98 18.98 -13.58 14.89
CA GLY A 98 19.86 -14.03 13.81
C GLY A 98 21.16 -13.25 13.62
N GLU A 99 21.51 -12.32 14.51
CA GLU A 99 22.70 -11.48 14.41
C GLU A 99 23.72 -11.69 15.55
N ARG A 100 23.79 -12.91 16.11
CA ARG A 100 24.91 -13.35 16.96
C ARG A 100 25.74 -14.43 16.29
#